data_AF-A0A165I7R3-F1
#
_entry.id   AF-A0A165I7R3-F1
#
_cell.length_a   1.000
_cell.length_b   1.000
_cell.length_c   1.000
_cell.angle_alpha   90.00
_cell.angle_beta   90.00
_cell.angle_gamma   90.00
#
_symmetry.space_group_name_H-M   'P 1'
#
loop_
_entity.id
_entity.type
_entity.pdbx_description
1 polymer ?
#
loop_
_entity_poly.entity_id
_entity_poly.type
_entity_poly.pdbx_seq_one_letter_code
_entity_poly.pdbx_strand_id
1 'polypeptide(L)'
;MNAGLRSALVASRNARVNANAALVGRRFAHAAPGKKTLFQTWFAVEAIPIYFVIVGAVGGAAWYLTRLARGPDVIWDRRNNPTPWQHVTQDTNTKMFAVNGKFDKSWSRDRL
;
A
#
# COMPACT_ATOMS: atom_id res chain seq x y z
N MET A 1 79.14 -8.92 -0.43
CA MET A 1 77.80 -9.23 0.11
C MET A 1 76.90 -8.02 -0.12
N ASN A 2 75.86 -8.09 -0.97
CA ASN A 2 74.64 -7.22 -0.93
C ASN A 2 73.85 -7.12 -2.24
N ALA A 3 74.17 -7.87 -3.30
CA ALA A 3 73.31 -7.91 -4.49
C ALA A 3 71.93 -8.54 -4.19
N GLY A 4 71.91 -9.67 -3.47
CA GLY A 4 70.66 -10.38 -3.16
C GLY A 4 69.69 -9.59 -2.26
N LEU A 5 70.22 -8.90 -1.23
CA LEU A 5 69.41 -8.08 -0.32
C LEU A 5 68.79 -6.86 -1.02
N ARG A 6 69.52 -6.23 -1.95
CA ARG A 6 69.02 -5.09 -2.73
C ARG A 6 67.94 -5.52 -3.73
N SER A 7 68.12 -6.65 -4.41
CA SER A 7 67.13 -7.21 -5.33
C SER A 7 65.85 -7.65 -4.60
N ALA A 8 65.98 -8.29 -3.44
CA ALA A 8 64.83 -8.70 -2.62
C ALA A 8 64.04 -7.50 -2.08
N LEU A 9 64.72 -6.41 -1.69
CA LEU A 9 64.07 -5.21 -1.19
C LEU A 9 63.36 -4.44 -2.30
N VAL A 10 63.93 -4.39 -3.51
CA VAL A 10 63.28 -3.83 -4.71
C VAL A 10 62.05 -4.66 -5.11
N ALA A 11 62.16 -5.99 -5.11
CA ALA A 11 61.03 -6.88 -5.37
C ALA A 11 59.91 -6.72 -4.33
N SER A 12 60.24 -6.64 -3.04
CA SER A 12 59.29 -6.42 -1.95
C SER A 12 58.60 -5.05 -2.04
N ARG A 13 59.35 -4.02 -2.44
CA ARG A 13 58.80 -2.68 -2.65
C ARG A 13 57.84 -2.66 -3.83
N ASN A 14 58.19 -3.27 -4.95
CA ASN A 14 57.32 -3.37 -6.13
C ASN A 14 56.07 -4.20 -5.84
N ALA A 15 56.19 -5.32 -5.13
CA ALA A 15 55.04 -6.13 -4.71
C ALA A 15 54.08 -5.34 -3.80
N ARG A 16 54.60 -4.56 -2.86
CA ARG A 16 53.77 -3.68 -2.01
C ARG A 16 53.14 -2.53 -2.79
N VAL A 17 53.84 -1.93 -3.74
CA VAL A 17 53.26 -0.87 -4.59
C VAL A 17 52.13 -1.42 -5.45
N ASN A 18 52.31 -2.59 -6.06
CA ASN A 18 51.29 -3.24 -6.88
C ASN A 18 50.08 -3.71 -6.05
N ALA A 19 50.31 -4.23 -4.84
CA ALA A 19 49.24 -4.65 -3.93
C ALA A 19 48.42 -3.45 -3.43
N ASN A 20 49.06 -2.33 -3.10
CA ASN A 20 48.36 -1.11 -2.72
C ASN A 20 47.60 -0.50 -3.91
N ALA A 21 48.15 -0.54 -5.12
CA ALA A 21 47.44 -0.09 -6.32
C ALA A 21 46.18 -0.93 -6.60
N ALA A 22 46.26 -2.25 -6.46
CA ALA A 22 45.11 -3.15 -6.62
C ALA A 22 44.06 -2.97 -5.50
N LEU A 23 44.51 -2.72 -4.27
CA LEU A 23 43.62 -2.46 -3.13
C LEU A 23 42.92 -1.10 -3.29
N VAL A 24 43.64 -0.07 -3.73
CA VAL A 24 43.10 1.28 -4.01
C VAL A 24 42.09 1.22 -5.16
N GLY A 25 42.37 0.48 -6.24
CA GLY A 25 41.42 0.25 -7.34
C GLY A 25 40.13 -0.46 -6.90
N ARG A 26 40.21 -1.39 -5.93
CA ARG A 26 39.04 -2.06 -5.36
C ARG A 26 38.25 -1.21 -4.37
N ARG A 27 38.87 -0.22 -3.72
CA ARG A 27 38.22 0.65 -2.72
C ARG A 27 37.23 1.64 -3.32
N PHE A 28 37.42 2.01 -4.59
CA PHE A 28 36.54 2.93 -5.30
C PHE A 28 35.52 2.24 -6.21
N ALA A 29 35.58 0.91 -6.34
CA ALA A 29 34.59 0.13 -7.07
C ALA A 29 33.40 -0.20 -6.16
N HIS A 30 32.58 0.81 -5.83
CA HIS A 30 31.24 0.55 -5.32
C HIS A 30 30.35 0.23 -6.53
N ALA A 31 29.90 -1.02 -6.62
CA ALA A 31 28.96 -1.43 -7.67
C ALA A 31 27.75 -0.49 -7.62
N ALA A 32 27.42 0.14 -8.76
CA ALA A 32 26.26 1.01 -8.86
C ALA A 32 25.00 0.26 -8.40
N PRO A 33 24.11 0.87 -7.60
CA PRO A 33 22.90 0.19 -7.16
C PRO A 33 22.11 -0.23 -8.41
N GLY A 34 21.87 -1.54 -8.55
CA GLY A 34 21.08 -2.08 -9.64
C GLY A 34 19.70 -1.43 -9.66
N LYS A 35 19.15 -1.21 -10.88
CA LYS A 35 17.81 -0.64 -11.05
C LYS A 35 16.81 -1.55 -10.32
N LYS A 36 16.07 -1.01 -9.35
CA LYS A 36 15.00 -1.75 -8.66
C LYS A 36 13.96 -2.20 -9.69
N THR A 37 13.50 -3.44 -9.57
CA THR A 37 12.45 -3.94 -10.46
C THR A 37 11.14 -3.22 -10.15
N LEU A 38 10.25 -3.12 -11.13
CA LEU A 38 8.95 -2.47 -10.90
C LEU A 38 8.21 -3.13 -9.73
N PHE A 39 8.24 -4.46 -9.62
CA PHE A 39 7.64 -5.17 -8.48
C PHE A 39 8.24 -4.79 -7.12
N GLN A 40 9.56 -4.51 -7.04
CA GLN A 40 10.19 -4.05 -5.81
C GLN A 40 9.80 -2.61 -5.43
N THR A 41 9.47 -1.78 -6.41
CA THR A 41 8.96 -0.42 -6.15
C THR A 41 7.50 -0.45 -5.71
N TRP A 42 6.67 -1.29 -6.33
CA TRP A 42 5.25 -1.41 -6.01
C TRP A 42 4.97 -2.13 -4.69
N PHE A 43 5.83 -3.07 -4.27
CA PHE A 43 5.73 -3.75 -2.96
C PHE A 43 6.75 -3.25 -1.94
N ALA A 44 7.21 -2.01 -2.08
CA ALA A 44 8.05 -1.38 -1.06
C ALA A 44 7.27 -1.29 0.26
N VAL A 45 7.88 -1.70 1.38
CA VAL A 45 7.30 -1.64 2.73
C VAL A 45 6.78 -0.23 3.07
N GLU A 46 7.46 0.79 2.56
CA GLU A 46 7.11 2.20 2.73
C GLU A 46 5.81 2.60 2.00
N ALA A 47 5.41 1.87 0.96
CA ALA A 47 4.20 2.14 0.18
C ALA A 47 2.95 1.44 0.75
N ILE A 48 3.13 0.40 1.57
CA ILE A 48 2.03 -0.38 2.17
C ILE A 48 1.04 0.51 2.95
N PRO A 49 1.49 1.47 3.80
CA PRO A 49 0.56 2.35 4.52
C PRO A 49 -0.26 3.25 3.60
N ILE A 50 0.34 3.72 2.50
CA ILE A 50 -0.32 4.59 1.53
C ILE A 50 -1.45 3.82 0.83
N TYR A 51 -1.17 2.60 0.37
CA TYR A 51 -2.20 1.76 -0.23
C TYR A 51 -3.33 1.43 0.73
N PHE A 52 -3.02 1.16 2.00
CA PHE A 52 -4.04 0.86 3.00
C PHE A 52 -5.03 2.02 3.18
N VAL A 53 -4.54 3.26 3.30
CA VAL A 53 -5.41 4.43 3.46
C VAL A 53 -6.24 4.69 2.21
N ILE A 54 -5.65 4.57 1.01
CA ILE A 54 -6.37 4.79 -0.25
C ILE A 54 -7.45 3.73 -0.45
N VAL A 55 -7.11 2.45 -0.26
CA VAL A 55 -8.09 1.36 -0.39
C VAL A 55 -9.17 1.47 0.67
N GLY A 56 -8.81 1.82 1.91
CA GLY A 56 -9.78 2.09 2.97
C GLY A 56 -10.71 3.26 2.64
N ALA A 57 -10.18 4.35 2.10
CA ALA A 57 -10.96 5.54 1.74
C ALA A 57 -11.89 5.28 0.57
N VAL A 58 -11.37 4.73 -0.55
CA VAL A 58 -12.17 4.45 -1.74
C VAL A 58 -13.18 3.34 -1.47
N GLY A 59 -12.77 2.28 -0.76
CA GLY A 59 -13.65 1.19 -0.36
C GLY A 59 -14.75 1.66 0.59
N GLY A 60 -14.41 2.46 1.60
CA GLY A 60 -15.38 3.05 2.53
C GLY A 60 -16.36 4.01 1.84
N ALA A 61 -15.88 4.86 0.93
CA ALA A 61 -16.71 5.77 0.15
C ALA A 61 -17.66 4.99 -0.76
N ALA A 62 -17.16 3.99 -1.50
CA ALA A 62 -17.99 3.15 -2.36
C ALA A 62 -19.06 2.41 -1.53
N TRP A 63 -18.68 1.82 -0.39
CA TRP A 63 -19.62 1.17 0.51
C TRP A 63 -20.70 2.14 0.99
N TYR A 64 -20.34 3.35 1.43
CA TYR A 64 -21.30 4.32 1.92
C TYR A 64 -22.26 4.82 0.83
N LEU A 65 -21.76 5.02 -0.39
CA LEU A 65 -22.60 5.33 -1.55
C LEU A 65 -23.61 4.21 -1.84
N THR A 66 -23.22 2.93 -1.77
CA THR A 66 -24.17 1.83 -1.95
C THR A 66 -25.24 1.78 -0.85
N ARG A 67 -24.89 2.13 0.40
CA ARG A 67 -25.85 2.24 1.51
C ARG A 67 -26.87 3.36 1.27
N LEU A 68 -26.40 4.53 0.82
CA LEU A 68 -27.24 5.68 0.49
C LEU A 68 -28.16 5.38 -0.69
N ALA A 69 -27.61 4.78 -1.75
CA ALA A 69 -28.36 4.37 -2.93
C ALA A 69 -29.53 3.44 -2.59
N ARG A 70 -29.40 2.62 -1.54
CA ARG A 70 -30.44 1.68 -1.11
C ARG A 70 -31.40 2.25 -0.06
N GLY A 71 -31.40 3.57 0.20
CA GLY A 71 -32.34 4.21 1.11
C GLY A 71 -33.81 4.11 0.67
N PRO A 72 -34.78 4.24 1.59
CA PRO A 72 -36.21 4.19 1.26
C PRO A 72 -36.70 5.38 0.42
N ASP A 73 -35.93 6.46 0.35
CA ASP A 73 -36.24 7.66 -0.46
C ASP A 73 -35.81 7.51 -1.93
N VAL A 74 -35.00 6.49 -2.24
CA VAL A 74 -34.43 6.29 -3.59
C VAL A 74 -35.23 5.24 -4.36
N ILE A 75 -35.77 5.63 -5.50
CA ILE A 75 -36.56 4.75 -6.38
C ILE A 75 -35.65 4.19 -7.49
N TRP A 76 -35.37 2.87 -7.45
CA TRP A 76 -34.65 2.16 -8.52
C TRP A 76 -35.64 1.50 -9.48
N ASP A 77 -36.60 0.75 -8.96
CA ASP A 77 -37.68 0.16 -9.75
C ASP A 77 -38.97 1.00 -9.69
N ARG A 78 -39.21 1.78 -10.74
CA ARG A 78 -40.43 2.58 -10.88
C ARG A 78 -41.66 1.75 -11.27
N ARG A 79 -41.50 0.51 -11.75
CA ARG A 79 -42.61 -0.30 -12.26
C ARG A 79 -43.20 -1.19 -11.17
N ASN A 80 -42.38 -1.91 -10.43
CA ASN A 80 -42.87 -2.86 -9.42
C ASN A 80 -42.87 -2.29 -7.99
N ASN A 81 -42.10 -1.23 -7.72
CA ASN A 81 -42.01 -0.62 -6.40
C ASN A 81 -41.84 0.92 -6.48
N PRO A 82 -42.83 1.65 -7.01
CA PRO A 82 -42.74 3.10 -7.20
C PRO A 82 -42.66 3.89 -5.87
N THR A 83 -43.09 3.31 -4.76
CA THR A 83 -43.20 3.99 -3.46
C THR A 83 -42.55 3.19 -2.31
N PRO A 84 -41.21 3.04 -2.32
CA PRO A 84 -40.47 2.23 -1.35
C PRO A 84 -40.70 2.62 0.12
N TRP A 85 -40.98 3.89 0.39
CA TRP A 85 -41.26 4.40 1.74
C TRP A 85 -42.52 3.81 2.38
N GLN A 86 -43.49 3.29 1.61
CA GLN A 86 -44.70 2.66 2.17
C GLN A 86 -44.41 1.36 2.91
N HIS A 87 -43.25 0.74 2.68
CA HIS A 87 -42.85 -0.51 3.33
C HIS A 87 -42.04 -0.30 4.61
N VAL A 88 -41.81 0.95 5.02
CA VAL A 88 -41.11 1.28 6.27
C VAL A 88 -42.13 1.30 7.40
N THR A 89 -42.00 0.38 8.36
CA THR A 89 -42.83 0.38 9.58
C THR A 89 -42.25 1.30 10.65
N GLN A 90 -43.10 1.82 11.53
CA GLN A 90 -42.72 2.79 12.57
C GLN A 90 -41.72 2.23 13.60
N ASP A 91 -41.74 0.92 13.85
CA ASP A 91 -40.85 0.26 14.82
C ASP A 91 -39.43 0.03 14.26
N THR A 92 -39.19 0.41 13.01
CA THR A 92 -37.95 0.12 12.29
C THR A 92 -37.05 1.34 12.15
N ASN A 93 -35.77 1.19 12.48
CA ASN A 93 -34.78 2.24 12.25
C ASN A 93 -34.32 2.29 10.79
N THR A 94 -34.56 3.41 10.12
CA THR A 94 -34.08 3.65 8.74
C THR A 94 -32.67 4.23 8.68
N LYS A 95 -32.20 4.79 9.79
CA LYS A 95 -30.89 5.44 9.89
C LYS A 95 -29.80 4.38 10.05
N MET A 96 -28.54 4.79 9.86
CA MET A 96 -27.41 3.89 10.13
C MET A 96 -27.20 3.69 11.63
N PHE A 97 -27.50 4.72 12.43
CA PHE A 97 -27.33 4.70 13.87
C PHE A 97 -28.36 5.61 14.52
N ALA A 98 -28.89 5.17 15.68
CA ALA A 98 -29.77 5.95 16.51
C ALA A 98 -29.16 6.10 17.90
N VAL A 99 -28.82 7.34 18.28
CA VAL A 99 -28.18 7.62 19.58
C VAL A 99 -29.16 7.41 20.74
N ASN A 100 -30.41 7.86 20.58
CA ASN A 100 -31.43 7.88 21.64
C ASN A 100 -32.72 7.14 21.28
N GLY A 101 -32.83 6.56 20.09
CA GLY A 101 -34.04 5.88 19.63
C GLY A 101 -33.98 4.38 19.87
N LYS A 102 -34.92 3.85 20.65
CA LYS A 102 -35.13 2.42 20.77
C LYS A 102 -36.03 1.98 19.62
N PHE A 103 -35.50 1.14 18.76
CA PHE A 103 -36.22 0.54 17.63
C PHE A 103 -36.08 -0.97 17.77
N ASP A 104 -37.16 -1.69 17.49
CA ASP A 104 -37.17 -3.14 17.62
C ASP A 104 -36.45 -3.81 16.44
N LYS A 105 -36.34 -3.11 15.30
CA LYS A 105 -35.80 -3.64 14.05
C LYS A 105 -34.94 -2.61 13.32
N SER A 106 -33.97 -3.11 12.56
CA SER A 106 -33.19 -2.31 11.61
C SER A 106 -33.76 -2.50 10.21
N TRP A 107 -33.89 -1.42 9.44
CA TRP A 107 -34.50 -1.47 8.12
C TRP A 107 -33.53 -2.06 7.10
N SER A 108 -33.98 -3.10 6.38
CA SER A 108 -33.32 -3.65 5.20
C SER A 108 -34.18 -3.46 3.95
N ARG A 109 -33.52 -3.31 2.81
CA ARG A 109 -34.18 -3.25 1.50
C ARG A 109 -34.09 -4.61 0.83
N ASP A 110 -35.23 -5.28 0.66
CA ASP A 110 -35.28 -6.65 0.12
C ASP A 110 -35.31 -6.68 -1.42
N ARG A 111 -35.71 -5.58 -2.06
CA ARG A 111 -35.87 -5.45 -3.51
C ARG A 111 -35.46 -4.05 -4.00
N LEU A 112 -34.76 -3.99 -5.13
CA LEU A 112 -34.36 -2.74 -5.79
C LEU A 112 -35.52 -2.17 -6.59
#